data_AF-A0A4C1WKU0-F1
#
_entry.id   AF-A0A4C1WKU0-F1
#
_cell.length_a   1.000
_cell.length_b   1.000
_cell.length_c   1.000
_cell.angle_alpha   90.00
_cell.angle_beta   90.00
_cell.angle_gamma   90.00
#
_symmetry.space_group_name_H-M   'P 1'
#
loop_
_entity.id
_entity.type
_entity.pdbx_description
1 polymer ?
#
loop_
_entity_poly.entity_id
_entity_poly.type
_entity_poly.pdbx_seq_one_letter_code
_entity_poly.pdbx_strand_id
1 'polypeptide(L)'
;MYGRCGEEGVCGVSVDEWASMWDDYARDPSAALNWQQLYCRFMFQLEDASADGTIDCEEFTTVCSSYGIHPDECKLAFQNMAKNFSPFLEQGKSNVSWEEFQELWKEYFSTEDPSAPGNFIFGRTSF
;
A
#
# COMPACT_ATOMS: atom_id res chain seq x y z
N MET A 1 10.35 -21.33 0.18
CA MET A 1 9.01 -20.94 -0.26
C MET A 1 7.99 -21.93 0.31
N TYR A 2 7.45 -21.66 1.50
CA TYR A 2 6.31 -22.41 2.05
C TYR A 2 5.37 -21.37 2.69
N GLY A 3 4.72 -20.58 1.84
CA GLY A 3 3.43 -19.97 2.20
C GLY A 3 2.38 -21.05 1.95
N ARG A 4 1.41 -21.20 2.86
CA ARG A 4 0.32 -22.19 2.78
C ARG A 4 -0.17 -22.30 1.33
N CYS A 5 0.24 -23.38 0.65
CA CYS A 5 -0.48 -23.86 -0.53
C CYS A 5 -1.90 -24.13 -0.02
N GLY A 6 -2.91 -23.73 -0.81
CA GLY A 6 -4.32 -23.80 -0.45
C GLY A 6 -4.67 -25.12 0.25
N GLU A 7 -5.59 -25.05 1.21
CA GLU A 7 -6.09 -26.27 1.82
C GLU A 7 -6.57 -27.19 0.68
N GLU A 8 -6.08 -28.43 0.69
CA GLU A 8 -6.37 -29.47 -0.30
C GLU A 8 -5.67 -29.39 -1.67
N GLY A 9 -4.34 -29.27 -1.71
CA GLY A 9 -3.54 -29.83 -2.82
C GLY A 9 -3.76 -29.21 -4.21
N VAL A 10 -4.50 -28.10 -4.29
CA VAL A 10 -4.64 -27.30 -5.51
C VAL A 10 -3.62 -26.17 -5.46
N CYS A 11 -2.86 -26.00 -6.54
CA CYS A 11 -1.92 -24.89 -6.69
C CYS A 11 -2.71 -23.62 -7.06
N GLY A 12 -3.33 -22.99 -6.06
CA GLY A 12 -4.10 -21.76 -6.21
C GLY A 12 -4.54 -21.22 -4.85
N VAL A 13 -4.83 -19.93 -4.80
CA VAL A 13 -5.52 -19.28 -3.69
C VAL A 13 -6.82 -18.75 -4.28
N SER A 14 -7.95 -19.23 -3.76
CA SER A 14 -9.27 -18.73 -4.14
C SER A 14 -9.48 -17.30 -3.62
N VAL A 15 -10.51 -16.61 -4.15
CA VAL A 15 -10.87 -15.26 -3.69
C VAL A 15 -11.24 -15.27 -2.20
N ASP A 16 -11.98 -16.28 -1.74
CA ASP A 16 -12.40 -16.40 -0.35
C ASP A 16 -11.22 -16.67 0.58
N GLU A 17 -10.28 -17.54 0.18
CA GLU A 17 -9.04 -17.76 0.93
C GLU A 17 -8.20 -16.48 1.00
N TRP A 18 -8.06 -15.76 -0.13
CA TRP A 18 -7.34 -14.50 -0.17
C TRP A 18 -7.96 -13.45 0.75
N ALA A 19 -9.30 -13.29 0.68
CA ALA A 19 -10.04 -12.37 1.52
C ALA A 19 -9.89 -12.75 3.01
N SER A 20 -10.06 -14.03 3.36
CA SER A 20 -9.90 -14.50 4.73
C SER A 20 -8.50 -14.24 5.29
N MET A 21 -7.44 -14.38 4.47
CA MET A 21 -6.07 -14.08 4.89
C MET A 21 -5.85 -12.59 5.18
N TRP A 22 -6.53 -11.71 4.43
CA TRP A 22 -6.49 -10.27 4.68
C TRP A 22 -7.40 -9.87 5.84
N ASP A 23 -8.51 -10.54 6.07
CA ASP A 23 -9.35 -10.35 7.27
C ASP A 23 -8.59 -10.70 8.55
N ASP A 24 -7.80 -11.78 8.53
CA ASP A 24 -6.91 -12.13 9.64
C ASP A 24 -5.86 -11.03 9.87
N TYR A 25 -5.26 -10.51 8.80
CA TYR A 25 -4.31 -9.39 8.89
C TYR A 25 -4.98 -8.12 9.43
N ALA A 26 -6.18 -7.78 8.98
CA ALA A 26 -6.93 -6.61 9.40
C ALA A 26 -7.19 -6.61 10.91
N ARG A 27 -7.50 -7.80 11.47
CA ARG A 27 -7.73 -7.98 12.92
C ARG A 27 -6.46 -7.85 13.75
N ASP A 28 -5.33 -8.32 13.25
CA ASP A 28 -4.04 -8.24 13.93
C ASP A 28 -2.88 -8.01 12.93
N PRO A 29 -2.63 -6.75 12.52
CA PRO A 29 -1.54 -6.43 11.60
C PRO A 29 -0.15 -6.74 12.18
N SER A 30 -0.05 -6.94 13.51
CA SER A 30 1.21 -7.31 14.16
C SER A 30 1.56 -8.79 13.98
N ALA A 31 0.55 -9.62 13.68
CA ALA A 31 0.70 -11.04 13.36
C ALA A 31 0.86 -11.32 11.85
N ALA A 32 1.22 -10.29 11.07
CA ALA A 32 1.40 -10.38 9.62
C ALA A 32 2.29 -11.56 9.20
N LEU A 33 1.81 -12.35 8.24
CA LEU A 33 2.58 -13.47 7.68
C LEU A 33 3.83 -12.95 6.96
N ASN A 34 4.91 -13.73 6.97
CA ASN A 34 6.16 -13.35 6.31
C ASN A 34 5.98 -12.93 4.84
N TRP A 35 5.08 -13.58 4.11
CA TRP A 35 4.85 -13.22 2.71
C TRP A 35 4.13 -11.88 2.56
N GLN A 36 3.24 -11.49 3.48
CA GLN A 36 2.59 -10.17 3.49
C GLN A 36 3.63 -9.07 3.77
N GLN A 37 4.56 -9.32 4.70
CA GLN A 37 5.66 -8.40 4.98
C GLN A 37 6.59 -8.23 3.77
N LEU A 38 6.93 -9.35 3.09
CA LEU A 38 7.71 -9.32 1.86
C LEU A 38 6.96 -8.62 0.73
N TYR A 39 5.64 -8.79 0.65
CA TYR A 39 4.81 -8.14 -0.36
C TYR A 39 4.73 -6.63 -0.14
N CYS A 40 4.52 -6.17 1.09
CA CYS A 40 4.59 -4.76 1.46
C CYS A 40 5.94 -4.14 1.05
N ARG A 41 7.06 -4.83 1.37
CA ARG A 41 8.40 -4.38 0.99
C ARG A 41 8.61 -4.35 -0.53
N PHE A 42 8.11 -5.35 -1.23
CA PHE A 42 8.17 -5.40 -2.69
C PHE A 42 7.41 -4.21 -3.31
N MET A 43 6.22 -3.88 -2.82
CA MET A 43 5.45 -2.75 -3.31
C MET A 43 6.17 -1.42 -3.05
N PHE A 44 6.77 -1.23 -1.88
CA PHE A 44 7.58 -0.05 -1.61
C PHE A 44 8.76 0.07 -2.59
N GLN A 45 9.51 -1.02 -2.80
CA GLN A 45 10.65 -1.02 -3.72
C GLN A 45 10.26 -0.89 -5.20
N LEU A 46 9.03 -1.26 -5.54
CA LEU A 46 8.49 -1.04 -6.87
C LEU A 46 8.26 0.46 -7.11
N GLU A 47 7.82 1.18 -6.08
CA GLU A 47 7.59 2.63 -6.12
C GLU A 47 8.87 3.45 -5.97
N ASP A 48 9.77 3.10 -5.04
CA ASP A 48 11.11 3.70 -4.85
C ASP A 48 12.06 3.31 -6.00
N ALA A 49 11.79 3.85 -7.18
CA ALA A 49 12.52 3.56 -8.42
C ALA A 49 13.95 4.10 -8.39
N SER A 50 14.20 5.18 -7.65
CA SER A 50 15.53 5.75 -7.45
C SER A 50 16.39 4.97 -6.44
N ALA A 51 15.77 4.12 -5.63
CA ALA A 51 16.38 3.37 -4.53
C ALA A 51 17.04 4.28 -3.48
N ASP A 52 16.42 5.44 -3.21
CA ASP A 52 16.89 6.41 -2.22
C ASP A 52 16.33 6.17 -0.81
N GLY A 53 15.41 5.20 -0.68
CA GLY A 53 14.77 4.82 0.56
C GLY A 53 13.52 5.64 0.89
N THR A 54 13.03 6.45 -0.06
CA THR A 54 11.76 7.16 0.01
C THR A 54 11.01 7.07 -1.30
N ILE A 55 9.70 7.32 -1.27
CA ILE A 55 8.85 7.44 -2.46
C ILE A 55 8.47 8.90 -2.63
N ASP A 56 8.81 9.50 -3.76
CA ASP A 56 8.34 10.84 -4.12
C ASP A 56 7.12 10.81 -5.07
N CYS A 57 6.57 12.00 -5.33
CA CYS A 57 5.37 12.14 -6.15
C CYS A 57 5.60 11.72 -7.63
N GLU A 58 6.79 11.93 -8.18
CA GLU A 58 7.11 11.58 -9.56
C GLU A 58 7.25 10.06 -9.72
N GLU A 59 7.93 9.42 -8.79
CA GLU A 59 8.06 7.97 -8.66
C GLU A 59 6.69 7.30 -8.54
N PHE A 60 5.90 7.72 -7.56
CA PHE A 60 4.54 7.23 -7.33
C PHE A 60 3.66 7.38 -8.57
N THR A 61 3.68 8.57 -9.18
CA THR A 61 2.91 8.87 -10.39
C THR A 61 3.32 7.98 -11.55
N THR A 62 4.62 7.75 -11.73
CA THR A 62 5.15 6.91 -12.82
C THR A 62 4.65 5.47 -12.69
N VAL A 63 4.75 4.89 -11.49
CA VAL A 63 4.30 3.52 -11.24
C VAL A 63 2.79 3.40 -11.38
N CYS A 64 2.01 4.22 -10.67
CA CYS A 64 0.54 4.15 -10.73
C CYS A 64 0.00 4.40 -12.15
N SER A 65 0.61 5.30 -12.92
CA SER A 65 0.21 5.55 -14.30
C SER A 65 0.47 4.36 -15.23
N SER A 66 1.50 3.56 -14.94
CA SER A 66 1.76 2.32 -15.68
C SER A 66 0.65 1.27 -15.52
N TYR A 67 -0.12 1.36 -14.42
CA TYR A 67 -1.32 0.56 -14.15
C TYR A 67 -2.62 1.21 -14.67
N GLY A 68 -2.51 2.28 -15.46
CA GLY A 68 -3.64 2.91 -16.15
C GLY A 68 -4.36 4.00 -15.37
N ILE A 69 -3.79 4.48 -14.26
CA ILE A 69 -4.35 5.60 -13.49
C ILE A 69 -3.91 6.93 -14.12
N HIS A 70 -4.79 7.92 -14.14
CA HIS A 70 -4.45 9.22 -14.72
C HIS A 70 -3.40 9.94 -13.86
N PRO A 71 -2.34 10.55 -14.45
CA PRO A 71 -1.26 11.17 -13.67
C PRO A 71 -1.73 12.21 -12.65
N ASP A 72 -2.76 12.99 -12.98
CA ASP A 72 -3.31 13.99 -12.05
C ASP A 72 -4.03 13.36 -10.86
N GLU A 73 -4.64 12.17 -11.05
CA GLU A 73 -5.23 11.41 -9.95
C GLU A 73 -4.14 10.83 -9.05
N CYS A 74 -3.06 10.28 -9.63
CA CYS A 74 -1.91 9.79 -8.88
C CYS A 74 -1.30 10.89 -8.00
N LYS A 75 -1.12 12.10 -8.54
CA LYS A 75 -0.59 13.25 -7.78
C LYS A 75 -1.49 13.64 -6.62
N LEU A 76 -2.81 13.62 -6.82
CA LEU A 76 -3.77 13.92 -5.77
C LEU A 76 -3.79 12.83 -4.69
N ALA A 77 -3.69 11.56 -5.09
CA ALA A 77 -3.57 10.43 -4.18
C ALA A 77 -2.27 10.52 -3.34
N PHE A 78 -1.13 10.84 -3.97
CA PHE A 78 0.13 11.06 -3.25
C PHE A 78 0.00 12.18 -2.21
N GLN A 79 -0.59 13.31 -2.59
CA GLN A 79 -0.83 14.41 -1.65
C GLN A 79 -1.72 13.97 -0.48
N ASN A 80 -2.73 13.12 -0.72
CA ASN A 80 -3.58 12.62 0.34
C ASN A 80 -2.86 11.63 1.26
N MET A 81 -2.07 10.70 0.73
CA MET A 81 -1.33 9.74 1.56
C MET A 81 -0.22 10.41 2.38
N ALA A 82 0.44 11.45 1.85
CA ALA A 82 1.55 12.13 2.50
C ALA A 82 1.14 13.18 3.55
N LYS A 83 -0.17 13.51 3.66
CA LYS A 83 -0.67 14.55 4.58
C LYS A 83 -0.45 14.22 6.06
N ASN A 84 -0.65 12.97 6.45
CA ASN A 84 -0.57 12.58 7.87
C ASN A 84 0.83 12.74 8.46
N PHE A 85 1.87 12.67 7.65
CA PHE A 85 3.27 12.79 8.10
C PHE A 85 3.74 14.24 8.22
N SER A 86 2.96 15.20 7.73
CA SER A 86 3.22 16.63 7.92
C SER A 86 1.91 17.43 7.96
N PRO A 87 1.14 17.35 9.05
CA PRO A 87 -0.20 17.97 9.13
C PRO A 87 -0.17 19.51 9.09
N PHE A 88 1.01 20.11 9.24
CA PHE A 88 1.21 21.56 9.14
C PHE A 88 1.54 22.05 7.72
N LEU A 89 1.78 21.13 6.77
CA LEU A 89 2.00 21.45 5.35
C LEU A 89 0.72 21.13 4.57
N GLU A 90 0.12 22.13 3.92
CA GLU A 90 -1.11 21.93 3.13
C GLU A 90 -0.93 20.88 2.02
N GLN A 91 0.28 20.77 1.47
CA GLN A 91 0.61 19.78 0.43
C GLN A 91 1.08 18.43 0.98
N GLY A 92 1.18 18.25 2.31
CA GLY A 92 1.81 17.09 2.93
C GLY A 92 3.33 17.08 2.78
N LYS A 93 3.95 15.95 3.14
CA LYS A 93 5.39 15.73 2.97
C LYS A 93 5.73 15.50 1.49
N SER A 94 6.93 15.89 1.04
CA SER A 94 7.36 15.69 -0.35
C SER A 94 7.74 14.25 -0.70
N ASN A 95 7.97 13.42 0.32
CA ASN A 95 8.35 12.02 0.18
C ASN A 95 7.78 11.19 1.33
N VAL A 96 7.65 9.88 1.11
CA VAL A 96 7.16 8.89 2.08
C VAL A 96 8.29 7.88 2.34
N SER A 97 8.73 7.75 3.60
CA SER A 97 9.76 6.77 3.97
C SER A 97 9.21 5.35 4.04
N TRP A 98 10.08 4.36 4.15
CA TRP A 98 9.68 2.97 4.37
C TRP A 98 8.78 2.81 5.60
N GLU A 99 9.13 3.43 6.74
CA GLU A 99 8.34 3.34 7.97
C GLU A 99 6.95 3.97 7.81
N GLU A 100 6.88 5.11 7.13
CA GLU A 100 5.62 5.80 6.82
C GLU A 100 4.75 4.96 5.89
N PHE A 101 5.33 4.35 4.85
CA PHE A 101 4.64 3.44 3.95
C PHE A 101 4.10 2.19 4.67
N GLN A 102 4.83 1.65 5.65
CA GLN A 102 4.33 0.54 6.46
C GLN A 102 3.08 0.91 7.26
N GLU A 103 2.97 2.14 7.77
CA GLU A 103 1.75 2.60 8.44
C GLU A 103 0.59 2.76 7.45
N LEU A 104 0.84 3.36 6.28
CA LEU A 104 -0.17 3.46 5.21
C LEU A 104 -0.66 2.09 4.74
N TRP A 105 0.24 1.12 4.63
CA TRP A 105 -0.07 -0.26 4.26
C TRP A 105 -1.00 -0.91 5.28
N LYS A 106 -0.71 -0.75 6.58
CA LYS A 106 -1.58 -1.24 7.65
C LYS A 106 -2.96 -0.60 7.54
N GLU A 107 -3.02 0.73 7.40
CA GLU A 107 -4.28 1.45 7.24
C GLU A 107 -5.09 0.88 6.08
N TYR A 108 -4.51 0.77 4.88
CA TYR A 108 -5.20 0.26 3.69
C TYR A 108 -5.90 -1.09 3.91
N PHE A 109 -5.28 -2.01 4.66
CA PHE A 109 -5.83 -3.35 4.88
C PHE A 109 -6.64 -3.51 6.17
N SER A 110 -6.68 -2.51 7.06
CA SER A 110 -7.32 -2.66 8.38
C SER A 110 -8.31 -1.56 8.75
N THR A 111 -8.32 -0.45 8.02
CA THR A 111 -9.21 0.68 8.32
C THR A 111 -10.57 0.52 7.64
N GLU A 112 -11.61 0.99 8.33
CA GLU A 112 -12.96 1.16 7.78
C GLU A 112 -13.24 2.63 7.44
N ASP A 113 -12.30 3.54 7.73
CA ASP A 113 -12.43 4.98 7.41
C ASP A 113 -12.12 5.20 5.93
N PRO A 114 -13.12 5.61 5.10
CA PRO A 114 -12.90 5.85 3.67
C PRO A 114 -11.96 7.03 3.40
N SER A 115 -11.73 7.90 4.39
CA SER A 115 -10.82 9.04 4.29
C SER A 115 -9.40 8.78 4.80
N ALA A 116 -9.13 7.56 5.27
CA ALA A 116 -7.81 7.19 5.77
C ALA A 116 -6.73 7.37 4.68
N PRO A 117 -5.58 7.98 5.00
CA PRO A 117 -4.48 8.17 4.04
C PRO A 117 -3.95 6.89 3.41
N GLY A 118 -4.02 5.77 4.13
CA GLY A 118 -3.73 4.44 3.57
C GLY A 118 -4.52 4.11 2.31
N ASN A 119 -5.76 4.60 2.16
CA ASN A 119 -6.60 4.27 0.98
C ASN A 119 -6.01 4.77 -0.34
N PHE A 120 -5.11 5.76 -0.30
CA PHE A 120 -4.56 6.40 -1.49
C PHE A 120 -3.24 5.76 -1.98
N ILE A 121 -2.71 4.72 -1.32
CA ILE A 121 -1.42 4.10 -1.68
C ILE A 121 -1.39 3.42 -3.06
N PHE A 122 -2.54 3.25 -3.72
CA PHE A 122 -2.60 2.71 -5.08
C PHE A 122 -3.10 3.74 -6.10
N GLY A 123 -2.90 5.02 -5.82
CA GLY A 123 -3.04 6.10 -6.80
C GLY A 123 -4.47 6.53 -7.09
N ARG A 124 -5.47 5.91 -6.45
CA ARG A 124 -6.89 6.22 -6.66
C ARG A 124 -7.43 7.16 -5.59
N THR A 125 -8.35 8.02 -5.99
CA THR A 125 -9.04 8.96 -5.08
C THR A 125 -10.53 8.68 -4.94
N SER A 126 -11.05 7.73 -5.71
CA SER A 126 -12.44 7.26 -5.68
C SER A 126 -12.50 5.73 -5.73
N PHE A 127 -13.48 5.15 -5.03
CA PHE A 127 -13.67 3.71 -4.84
C PHE A 127 -15.13 3.34 -5.11
#